data_AF-A0A5C7LLF1-F1
#
_entry.id   AF-A0A5C7LLF1-F1
#
_cell.length_a   1.000
_cell.length_b   1.000
_cell.length_c   1.000
_cell.angle_alpha   90.00
_cell.angle_beta   90.00
_cell.angle_gamma   90.00
#
_symmetry.space_group_name_H-M   'P 1'
#
loop_
_entity.id
_entity.type
_entity.pdbx_description
1 polymer ?
#
loop_
_entity_poly.entity_id
_entity_poly.type
_entity_poly.pdbx_seq_one_letter_code
_entity_poly.pdbx_strand_id
1 'polypeptide(L)'
;MRRILSIEVERNGFVVEVFSQKTEEKNSKGNGSYNDPYKRYVFQETDREQMTEFIEKALSNYKMEASENDVFDKAFEEFSKEEDDGDEETE
;
A
#
# COMPACT_ATOMS: atom_id res chain seq x y z
N MET A 1 -9.20 -2.03 8.92
CA MET A 1 -8.27 -1.44 7.94
C MET A 1 -8.79 -1.70 6.53
N ARG A 2 -8.87 -0.67 5.69
CA ARG A 2 -9.22 -0.82 4.26
C ARG A 2 -7.93 -0.97 3.46
N ARG A 3 -7.92 -1.89 2.49
CA ARG A 3 -6.75 -2.12 1.63
C ARG A 3 -6.69 -1.03 0.57
N ILE A 4 -5.55 -0.38 0.45
CA ILE A 4 -5.34 0.71 -0.52
C ILE A 4 -4.99 0.14 -1.89
N LEU A 5 -4.22 -0.96 -1.89
CA LEU A 5 -3.70 -1.60 -3.09
C LEU A 5 -3.55 -3.11 -2.86
N SER A 6 -3.79 -3.90 -3.90
CA SER A 6 -3.53 -5.34 -3.95
C SER A 6 -2.73 -5.66 -5.21
N ILE A 7 -1.79 -6.59 -5.14
CA ILE A 7 -1.03 -7.09 -6.29
C ILE A 7 -1.11 -8.60 -6.27
N GLU A 8 -1.57 -9.19 -7.37
CA GLU A 8 -1.60 -10.63 -7.57
C GLU A 8 -0.72 -10.99 -8.77
N VAL A 9 0.11 -12.01 -8.61
CA VAL A 9 0.95 -12.54 -9.68
C VAL A 9 0.13 -13.58 -10.44
N GLU A 10 0.02 -13.40 -11.76
CA GLU A 10 -0.56 -14.38 -12.67
C GLU A 10 0.50 -14.92 -13.62
N ARG A 11 0.21 -16.05 -14.29
CA ARG A 11 1.17 -16.75 -15.16
C ARG A 11 1.86 -15.88 -16.22
N ASN A 12 1.22 -14.79 -16.65
CA ASN A 12 1.72 -13.91 -17.71
C ASN A 12 1.85 -12.43 -17.26
N GLY A 13 1.87 -12.15 -15.96
CA GLY A 13 2.02 -10.78 -15.47
C GLY A 13 1.41 -10.55 -14.09
N PHE A 14 0.83 -9.37 -13.91
CA PHE A 14 0.41 -8.86 -12.62
C PHE A 14 -0.98 -8.24 -12.71
N VAL A 15 -1.81 -8.53 -11.70
CA VAL A 15 -3.09 -7.87 -11.50
C VAL A 15 -2.92 -6.92 -10.32
N VAL A 16 -3.06 -5.62 -10.58
CA VAL A 16 -3.02 -4.58 -9.55
C VAL A 16 -4.43 -4.06 -9.33
N GLU A 17 -4.92 -4.13 -8.10
CA GLU A 17 -6.19 -3.53 -7.70
C GLU A 17 -5.92 -2.28 -6.88
N VAL A 18 -6.52 -1.16 -7.27
CA VAL A 18 -6.36 0.13 -6.58
C VAL A 18 -7.70 0.60 -6.04
N PHE A 19 -7.72 0.95 -4.77
CA PHE A 19 -8.90 1.49 -4.12
C PHE A 19 -9.15 2.96 -4.49
N SER A 20 -10.39 3.29 -4.85
CA SER A 20 -10.82 4.62 -5.24
C SER A 20 -11.65 5.29 -4.15
N GLN A 21 -11.01 6.17 -3.37
CA GLN A 21 -11.68 7.00 -2.34
C GLN A 21 -12.89 7.75 -2.92
N LYS A 22 -12.75 8.28 -4.14
CA LYS A 22 -13.82 9.00 -4.84
C LYS A 22 -15.05 8.14 -5.13
N THR A 23 -14.86 6.85 -5.46
CA THR A 23 -15.97 5.92 -5.70
C THR A 23 -16.62 5.53 -4.37
N GLU A 24 -15.83 5.30 -3.32
CA GLU A 24 -16.36 5.00 -1.99
C GLU A 24 -17.16 6.17 -1.40
N GLU A 25 -16.66 7.40 -1.51
CA GLU A 25 -17.39 8.59 -1.06
C GLU A 25 -18.72 8.74 -1.79
N LYS A 26 -18.76 8.42 -3.09
CA LYS A 26 -20.01 8.43 -3.87
C LYS A 26 -20.98 7.35 -3.41
N ASN A 27 -20.50 6.14 -3.14
CA ASN A 27 -21.33 5.05 -2.60
C ASN A 27 -21.88 5.41 -1.21
N SER A 28 -21.09 6.10 -0.39
CA SER A 28 -21.49 6.49 0.97
C SER A 28 -22.50 7.65 0.98
N LYS A 29 -22.47 8.52 -0.03
CA LYS A 29 -23.33 9.71 -0.14
C LYS A 29 -24.59 9.51 -0.99
N GLY A 30 -24.70 8.42 -1.77
CA GLY A 30 -25.79 8.22 -2.73
C GLY A 30 -26.75 7.09 -2.34
N ASN A 31 -28.06 7.30 -2.51
CA ASN A 31 -29.10 6.26 -2.46
C ASN A 31 -29.17 5.38 -3.75
N GLY A 32 -28.09 5.33 -4.52
CA GLY A 32 -28.04 4.72 -5.86
C GLY A 32 -27.37 3.33 -5.89
N SER A 33 -27.12 2.83 -7.11
CA SER A 33 -26.41 1.56 -7.32
C SER A 33 -24.98 1.63 -6.80
N TYR A 34 -24.64 0.66 -5.94
CA TYR A 34 -23.29 0.46 -5.44
C TYR A 34 -22.33 0.14 -6.59
N ASN A 35 -21.25 0.91 -6.70
CA ASN A 35 -20.17 0.63 -7.64
C ASN A 35 -18.98 0.09 -6.88
N ASP A 36 -18.30 -0.93 -7.41
CA ASP A 36 -17.11 -1.44 -6.72
C ASP A 36 -16.03 -0.34 -6.60
N PRO A 37 -15.52 -0.05 -5.39
CA PRO A 37 -14.53 1.00 -5.20
C PRO A 37 -13.13 0.58 -5.63
N TYR A 38 -12.88 -0.70 -5.93
CA TYR A 38 -11.60 -1.20 -6.41
C TYR A 38 -11.58 -1.22 -7.94
N LYS A 39 -10.48 -0.73 -8.51
CA LYS A 39 -10.23 -0.77 -9.94
C LYS A 39 -9.10 -1.74 -10.22
N ARG A 40 -9.36 -2.69 -11.12
CA ARG A 40 -8.40 -3.71 -11.56
C ARG A 40 -7.62 -3.23 -12.78
N TYR A 41 -6.31 -3.40 -12.73
CA TYR A 41 -5.36 -3.09 -13.80
C TYR A 41 -4.50 -4.33 -14.04
N VAL A 42 -4.38 -4.74 -15.31
CA VAL A 42 -3.60 -5.92 -15.68
C VAL A 42 -2.34 -5.45 -16.41
N PHE A 43 -1.19 -5.86 -15.90
CA PHE A 43 0.11 -5.57 -16.47
C PHE A 43 0.72 -6.88 -16.97
N GLN A 44 1.38 -6.86 -18.12
CA GLN A 44 2.16 -8.01 -18.55
C GLN A 44 3.50 -8.04 -17.81
N GLU A 45 4.18 -9.18 -17.81
CA GLU A 45 5.52 -9.29 -17.20
C GLU A 45 6.51 -8.28 -17.82
N THR A 46 6.37 -8.00 -19.12
CA THR A 46 7.16 -7.00 -19.84
C THR A 46 6.91 -5.57 -19.39
N ASP A 47 5.78 -5.29 -18.75
CA ASP A 47 5.37 -3.96 -18.30
C ASP A 47 5.70 -3.69 -16.82
N ARG A 48 6.63 -4.47 -16.24
CA ARG A 48 6.98 -4.37 -14.81
C ARG A 48 7.39 -2.97 -14.37
N GLU A 49 8.15 -2.24 -15.18
CA GLU A 49 8.57 -0.86 -14.87
C GLU A 49 7.35 0.08 -14.86
N GLN A 50 6.48 -0.02 -15.85
CA GLN A 50 5.24 0.77 -15.92
C GLN A 50 4.29 0.45 -14.76
N MET A 51 4.21 -0.83 -14.37
CA MET A 51 3.46 -1.26 -13.19
C MET A 51 4.00 -0.60 -11.92
N THR A 52 5.32 -0.57 -11.76
CA THR A 52 5.98 0.03 -10.60
C THR A 52 5.68 1.52 -10.51
N GLU A 53 5.87 2.27 -11.61
CA GLU A 53 5.51 3.68 -11.68
C GLU A 53 4.02 3.94 -11.40
N PHE A 54 3.15 3.05 -11.89
CA PHE A 54 1.72 3.15 -11.66
C PHE A 54 1.38 2.99 -10.17
N ILE A 55 1.99 2.00 -9.50
CA ILE A 55 1.81 1.76 -8.07
C ILE A 55 2.32 2.96 -7.27
N GLU A 56 3.51 3.49 -7.57
CA GLU A 56 4.06 4.66 -6.88
C GLU A 56 3.16 5.90 -7.01
N LYS A 57 2.63 6.15 -8.21
CA LYS A 57 1.67 7.24 -8.46
C LYS A 57 0.34 6.99 -7.75
N ALA A 58 -0.14 5.75 -7.70
CA ALA A 58 -1.38 5.39 -7.02
C ALA A 58 -1.26 5.61 -5.50
N LEU A 59 -0.15 5.18 -4.90
CA LEU A 59 0.15 5.40 -3.48
C LEU A 59 0.35 6.88 -3.15
N SER A 60 1.08 7.62 -3.98
CA SER A 60 1.31 9.06 -3.77
C SER A 60 0.03 9.88 -3.86
N ASN A 61 -0.90 9.49 -4.74
CA ASN A 61 -2.20 10.13 -4.86
C ASN A 61 -3.20 9.71 -3.78
N TYR A 62 -2.94 8.59 -3.11
CA TYR A 62 -3.73 8.21 -1.95
C TYR A 62 -3.39 9.16 -0.82
N LYS A 63 -4.29 10.11 -0.54
CA LYS A 63 -4.21 10.86 0.71
C LYS A 63 -4.39 9.86 1.85
N MET A 64 -3.29 9.43 2.45
CA MET A 64 -3.30 9.00 3.83
C MET A 64 -3.87 10.18 4.61
N GLU A 65 -5.12 10.06 5.05
CA GLU A 65 -5.57 10.82 6.21
C GLU A 65 -4.49 10.58 7.26
N ALA A 66 -3.68 11.59 7.55
CA ALA A 66 -2.53 11.47 8.42
C ALA A 66 -3.03 11.02 9.80
N SER A 67 -2.95 9.73 10.07
CA SER A 67 -3.17 9.14 11.39
C SER A 67 -2.29 7.92 11.62
N GLU A 68 -1.18 7.78 10.87
CA GLU A 68 -0.22 6.67 11.05
C GLU A 68 1.27 7.08 11.01
N ASN A 69 1.59 8.37 10.79
CA ASN A 69 2.98 8.87 10.96
C ASN A 69 3.50 8.75 12.40
N ASP A 70 2.66 8.36 13.37
CA ASP A 70 3.10 8.11 14.75
C ASP A 70 3.43 6.63 15.01
N VAL A 71 2.99 5.70 14.15
CA VAL A 71 3.08 4.25 14.40
C VAL A 71 4.26 3.62 13.66
N PHE A 72 4.55 4.08 12.43
CA PHE A 72 5.68 3.56 11.66
C PHE A 72 7.03 4.08 12.16
N ASP A 73 7.13 5.36 12.55
CA ASP A 73 8.34 5.92 13.20
C ASP A 73 8.66 5.21 14.53
N LYS A 74 7.63 4.92 15.36
CA LYS A 74 7.82 4.15 16.60
C LYS A 74 8.29 2.72 16.37
N ALA A 75 7.72 2.03 15.38
CA ALA A 75 8.14 0.66 15.05
C ALA A 75 9.59 0.62 14.51
N PHE A 76 10.05 1.67 13.82
CA PHE A 76 11.42 1.77 13.33
C PHE A 76 12.43 2.17 14.44
N GLU A 77 12.02 3.01 15.40
CA GLU A 77 12.82 3.32 16.60
C GLU A 77 12.99 2.12 17.53
N GLU A 78 11.95 1.28 17.73
CA GLU A 78 12.08 0.06 18.54
C GLU A 78 13.01 -0.96 17.86
N PHE A 79 12.92 -1.12 16.55
CA PHE A 79 13.82 -2.03 15.81
C PHE A 79 15.28 -1.55 15.77
N SER A 80 15.51 -0.23 15.76
CA SER A 80 16.89 0.33 15.75
C SER A 80 17.54 0.35 17.14
N LYS A 81 16.82 -0.01 18.20
CA LYS A 81 17.35 -0.08 19.57
C LYS A 81 17.77 -1.47 20.01
N GLU A 82 17.50 -2.50 19.22
CA GLU A 82 17.73 -3.89 19.59
C GLU A 82 18.95 -4.48 18.87
N GLU A 83 20.09 -3.78 18.92
CA GLU A 83 21.44 -4.35 18.78
C GLU A 83 22.45 -3.52 19.60
N ASP A 84 22.46 -3.75 20.92
CA ASP A 84 23.69 -3.68 21.73
C ASP A 84 23.50 -4.63 22.93
N ASP A 85 23.41 -5.93 22.64
CA ASP A 85 23.71 -6.97 23.63
C ASP A 85 24.76 -7.87 22.98
N GLY A 86 26.02 -7.56 23.28
CA GLY A 86 27.21 -8.18 22.74
C GLY A 86 28.35 -8.09 23.75
N ASP A 87 28.25 -9.00 24.71
CA ASP A 87 29.21 -9.45 25.72
C ASP A 87 30.69 -9.51 25.25
N GLU A 88 31.60 -9.54 26.23
CA GLU A 88 32.92 -10.23 26.23
C GLU A 88 34.22 -9.39 26.40
N GLU A 89 34.66 -9.34 27.67
CA GLU A 89 36.01 -9.65 28.22
C GLU A 89 37.25 -8.73 28.13
N THR A 90 38.05 -8.87 29.22
CA THR A 90 39.49 -8.60 29.45
C THR A 90 39.87 -7.15 29.82
N GLU A 91 40.68 -6.86 30.85
CA GLU A 91 41.70 -7.58 31.63
C GLU A 91 41.89 -6.92 33.01
#